data_AF-Q8GCI6-F1
#
_entry.id   AF-Q8GCI6-F1
#
_cell.length_a   1.000
_cell.length_b   1.000
_cell.length_c   1.000
_cell.angle_alpha   90.00
_cell.angle_beta   90.00
_cell.angle_gamma   90.00
#
_symmetry.space_group_name_H-M   'P 1'
#
loop_
_entity.id
_entity.type
_entity.pdbx_description
1 polymer ?
#
loop_
_entity_poly.entity_id
_entity_poly.type
_entity_poly.pdbx_seq_one_letter_code
_entity_poly.pdbx_strand_id
1 'polypeptide(L)'
;MTPFWEGNMKKTERINDMLIFLKNKRYFNLKDLMTRYDISKSTALRDIQSLEEIGVPIYSELGRNGSYKIIENNVLSPIYFSVDEMYALYFSILTLNGYKTKPFNVESIALENKFKHVLPDNVSKNISIMELTLSFEVTNHSNFSPFLKEILQGIFAERVYHLTYLKKGEEKALVAQFIRIE
;
A
#
# COMPACT_ATOMS: atom_id res chain seq x y z
N MET A 1 -17.45 9.88 6.87
CA MET A 1 -17.68 9.06 5.66
C MET A 1 -18.82 8.10 5.97
N THR A 2 -19.97 8.34 5.36
CA THR A 2 -21.16 7.49 5.44
C THR A 2 -20.87 6.10 4.84
N PRO A 3 -21.52 5.02 5.33
CA PRO A 3 -21.30 3.67 4.78
C PRO A 3 -21.84 3.57 3.34
N PHE A 4 -21.17 2.82 2.48
CA PHE A 4 -21.47 2.70 1.04
C PHE A 4 -22.50 1.58 0.71
N TRP A 5 -23.15 0.99 1.71
CA TRP A 5 -23.88 -0.28 1.57
C TRP A 5 -25.33 -0.17 2.06
N GLU A 6 -26.28 -0.48 1.16
CA GLU A 6 -27.69 -0.75 1.45
C GLU A 6 -27.95 -2.26 1.26
N GLY A 7 -27.94 -3.03 2.35
CA GLY A 7 -28.18 -4.48 2.32
C GLY A 7 -27.43 -5.25 3.43
N ASN A 8 -27.76 -6.54 3.59
CA ASN A 8 -27.14 -7.39 4.61
C ASN A 8 -25.69 -7.73 4.22
N MET A 9 -24.73 -6.98 4.76
CA MET A 9 -23.31 -7.05 4.42
C MET A 9 -22.70 -8.41 4.79
N LYS A 10 -22.02 -9.06 3.85
CA LYS A 10 -21.32 -10.33 4.12
C LYS A 10 -20.16 -10.09 5.10
N LYS A 11 -19.81 -11.10 5.90
CA LYS A 11 -18.71 -11.00 6.88
C LYS A 11 -17.41 -10.50 6.23
N THR A 12 -17.03 -11.05 5.08
CA THR A 12 -15.77 -10.68 4.38
C THR A 12 -15.75 -9.21 3.96
N GLU A 13 -16.85 -8.71 3.40
CA GLU A 13 -16.98 -7.30 3.00
C GLU A 13 -16.86 -6.38 4.22
N ARG A 14 -17.52 -6.76 5.33
CA ARG A 14 -17.50 -6.02 6.58
C ARG A 14 -16.10 -5.97 7.20
N ILE A 15 -15.38 -7.09 7.22
CA ILE A 15 -14.00 -7.16 7.74
C ILE A 15 -13.07 -6.28 6.89
N ASN A 16 -13.20 -6.31 5.56
CA ASN A 16 -12.40 -5.46 4.67
C ASN A 16 -12.68 -3.96 4.91
N ASP A 17 -13.94 -3.55 5.04
CA ASP A 17 -14.23 -2.15 5.39
C ASP A 17 -13.74 -1.79 6.79
N MET A 18 -13.84 -2.70 7.77
CA MET A 18 -13.31 -2.47 9.12
C MET A 18 -11.81 -2.21 9.09
N LEU A 19 -11.03 -2.93 8.28
CA LEU A 19 -9.59 -2.66 8.10
C LEU A 19 -9.35 -1.21 7.64
N ILE A 20 -10.13 -0.74 6.66
CA ILE A 20 -10.03 0.62 6.13
C ILE A 20 -10.46 1.64 7.20
N PHE A 21 -11.58 1.40 7.87
CA PHE A 21 -12.13 2.27 8.91
C PHE A 21 -11.18 2.43 10.11
N LEU A 22 -10.48 1.35 10.47
CA LEU A 22 -9.57 1.30 11.61
C LEU A 22 -8.15 1.77 11.27
N LYS A 23 -7.76 1.82 9.99
CA LYS A 23 -6.40 2.16 9.52
C LYS A 23 -5.77 3.39 10.19
N ASN A 24 -6.55 4.46 10.38
CA ASN A 24 -6.07 5.74 10.93
C ASN A 24 -6.57 6.00 12.36
N LYS A 25 -7.14 5.00 13.04
CA LYS A 25 -7.64 5.13 14.40
C LYS A 25 -6.63 4.56 15.39
N ARG A 26 -6.10 5.40 16.29
CA ARG A 26 -5.33 4.94 17.45
C ARG A 26 -6.21 4.26 18.49
N TYR A 27 -7.47 4.70 18.61
CA TYR A 27 -8.45 4.22 19.57
C TYR A 27 -9.83 4.10 18.93
N PHE A 28 -10.59 3.07 19.31
CA PHE A 28 -12.00 2.92 18.93
C PHE A 28 -12.79 2.21 20.03
N ASN A 29 -14.11 2.43 20.07
CA ASN A 29 -15.00 1.70 20.96
C ASN A 29 -15.76 0.61 20.20
N LEU A 30 -16.14 -0.47 20.89
CA LEU A 30 -16.99 -1.52 20.31
C LEU A 30 -18.29 -0.94 19.72
N LYS A 31 -18.83 0.09 20.38
CA LYS A 31 -20.04 0.81 19.95
C LYS A 31 -19.87 1.47 18.58
N ASP A 32 -18.66 1.88 18.21
CA ASP A 32 -18.39 2.50 16.91
C ASP A 32 -18.63 1.47 15.79
N LEU A 33 -18.18 0.23 15.98
CA LEU A 33 -18.40 -0.87 15.04
C LEU A 33 -19.87 -1.29 14.99
N MET A 34 -20.50 -1.45 16.16
CA MET A 34 -21.93 -1.82 16.24
C MET A 34 -22.80 -0.81 15.50
N THR A 35 -22.54 0.48 15.69
CA THR A 35 -23.32 1.56 15.07
C THR A 35 -23.02 1.68 13.58
N ARG A 36 -21.75 1.58 13.18
CA ARG A 36 -21.34 1.76 11.77
C ARG A 36 -21.85 0.64 10.86
N TYR A 37 -21.83 -0.59 11.35
CA TYR A 37 -22.16 -1.77 10.55
C TYR A 37 -23.53 -2.37 10.87
N ASP A 38 -24.30 -1.73 11.76
CA ASP A 38 -25.60 -2.23 12.24
C ASP A 38 -25.54 -3.69 12.71
N ILE A 39 -24.55 -4.00 13.55
CA ILE A 39 -24.29 -5.36 14.06
C ILE A 39 -24.44 -5.44 15.58
N SER A 40 -24.82 -6.63 16.03
CA SER A 40 -24.88 -6.92 17.47
C SER A 40 -23.49 -6.89 18.12
N LYS A 41 -23.48 -6.72 19.44
CA LYS A 41 -22.26 -6.76 20.26
C LYS A 41 -21.46 -8.05 20.05
N SER A 42 -22.14 -9.21 19.97
CA SER A 42 -21.46 -10.50 19.80
C SER A 42 -20.84 -10.64 18.41
N THR A 43 -21.47 -10.08 17.37
CA THR A 43 -20.89 -10.04 16.02
C THR A 43 -19.70 -9.09 15.97
N ALA A 44 -19.78 -7.90 16.58
CA ALA A 44 -18.66 -6.97 16.65
C ALA A 44 -17.44 -7.58 17.36
N LEU A 45 -17.65 -8.30 18.47
CA LEU A 45 -16.56 -9.00 19.17
C LEU A 45 -15.91 -10.10 18.33
N ARG A 46 -16.71 -10.90 17.61
CA ARG A 46 -16.19 -11.91 16.68
C ARG A 46 -15.43 -11.29 15.51
N ASP A 47 -15.90 -10.15 15.00
CA ASP A 47 -15.23 -9.46 13.91
C ASP A 47 -13.89 -8.86 14.38
N ILE A 48 -13.80 -8.32 15.61
CA ILE A 48 -12.53 -7.93 16.23
C ILE A 48 -11.58 -9.13 16.34
N GLN A 49 -12.07 -10.27 16.83
CA GLN A 49 -11.25 -11.48 16.90
C GLN A 49 -10.75 -11.90 15.51
N SER A 50 -11.60 -11.84 14.48
CA SER A 50 -11.16 -12.11 13.11
C SER A 50 -10.12 -11.11 12.61
N LEU A 51 -10.20 -9.83 12.98
CA LEU A 51 -9.16 -8.83 12.66
C LEU A 51 -7.84 -9.17 13.36
N GLU A 52 -7.87 -9.60 14.61
CA GLU A 52 -6.69 -10.05 15.36
C GLU A 52 -6.06 -11.30 14.72
N GLU A 53 -6.88 -12.28 14.33
CA GLU A 53 -6.45 -13.51 13.61
C GLU A 53 -5.76 -13.20 12.27
N ILE A 54 -6.14 -12.09 11.63
CA ILE A 54 -5.58 -11.61 10.36
C ILE A 54 -4.36 -10.68 10.59
N GLY A 55 -3.95 -10.47 11.84
CA GLY A 55 -2.72 -9.77 12.20
C GLY A 55 -2.86 -8.27 12.43
N VAL A 56 -4.08 -7.76 12.65
CA VAL A 56 -4.29 -6.39 13.12
C VAL A 56 -3.91 -6.31 14.61
N PRO A 57 -2.96 -5.44 15.03
CA PRO A 57 -2.49 -5.38 16.41
C PRO A 57 -3.48 -4.60 17.29
N ILE A 58 -4.62 -5.23 17.60
CA ILE A 58 -5.68 -4.68 18.45
C ILE A 58 -5.44 -5.13 19.90
N TYR A 59 -5.60 -4.19 20.86
CA TYR A 59 -5.53 -4.47 22.29
C TYR A 59 -6.77 -3.92 22.98
N SER A 60 -7.33 -4.66 23.93
CA SER A 60 -8.42 -4.17 24.77
C SER A 60 -7.86 -3.49 26.03
N GLU A 61 -8.29 -2.26 26.29
CA GLU A 61 -8.06 -1.57 27.55
C GLU A 61 -9.29 -1.78 28.46
N LEU A 62 -9.06 -2.42 29.62
CA LEU A 62 -10.11 -2.73 30.59
C LEU A 62 -10.45 -1.48 31.42
N GLY A 63 -11.72 -1.09 31.47
CA GLY A 63 -12.20 0.06 32.24
C GLY A 63 -13.69 0.34 32.07
N ARG A 64 -14.23 1.33 32.81
CA ARG A 64 -15.66 1.71 32.82
C ARG A 64 -16.19 2.14 31.43
N ASN A 65 -15.28 2.58 30.56
CA ASN A 65 -15.50 2.92 29.15
C ASN A 65 -14.51 2.12 28.27
N GLY A 66 -14.46 0.80 28.43
CA GLY A 66 -13.47 -0.05 27.75
C GLY A 66 -13.33 0.29 26.26
N SER A 67 -12.09 0.51 25.84
CA SER A 67 -11.71 0.93 24.50
C SER A 67 -10.72 -0.04 23.89
N TYR A 68 -10.67 -0.07 22.57
CA TYR A 68 -9.66 -0.80 21.82
C TYR A 68 -8.58 0.17 21.34
N LYS A 69 -7.33 -0.25 21.46
CA LYS A 69 -6.15 0.46 20.98
C LYS A 69 -5.55 -0.29 19.80
N ILE A 70 -5.20 0.44 18.75
CA ILE A 70 -4.44 -0.10 17.61
C ILE A 70 -3.03 0.44 17.72
N ILE A 71 -2.05 -0.45 17.81
CA ILE A 71 -0.65 -0.04 17.83
C ILE A 71 -0.27 0.41 16.42
N GLU A 72 0.21 1.65 16.30
CA GLU A 72 0.87 2.13 15.09
C GLU A 72 2.15 1.32 14.90
N ASN A 73 2.07 0.31 14.03
CA ASN A 73 3.26 -0.30 13.47
C ASN A 73 3.47 0.32 12.08
N ASN A 74 4.71 0.70 11.77
CA ASN A 74 5.15 1.02 10.40
C ASN A 74 5.15 -0.23 9.48
N VAL A 75 4.70 -1.38 10.01
CA VAL A 75 4.42 -2.58 9.24
C VAL A 75 3.01 -2.43 8.68
N LEU A 76 2.90 -2.43 7.35
CA LEU A 76 1.60 -2.44 6.68
C LEU A 76 0.78 -3.62 7.21
N SER A 77 -0.45 -3.35 7.65
CA SER A 77 -1.39 -4.41 8.03
C SER A 77 -1.53 -5.40 6.88
N PRO A 78 -1.71 -6.71 7.16
CA PRO A 78 -2.03 -7.68 6.12
C PRO A 78 -3.28 -7.21 5.37
N ILE A 79 -3.12 -6.97 4.07
CA ILE A 79 -4.20 -6.56 3.17
C ILE A 79 -4.51 -7.68 2.20
N TYR A 80 -5.79 -7.91 1.96
CA TYR A 80 -6.25 -8.84 0.94
C TYR A 80 -6.23 -8.17 -0.42
N PHE A 81 -5.68 -8.87 -1.41
CA PHE A 81 -5.75 -8.49 -2.80
C PHE A 81 -6.70 -9.45 -3.52
N SER A 82 -7.57 -8.90 -4.35
CA SER A 82 -8.22 -9.67 -5.41
C SER A 82 -7.19 -10.08 -6.47
N VAL A 83 -7.54 -11.08 -7.25
CA VAL A 83 -6.69 -11.56 -8.35
C VAL A 83 -6.43 -10.44 -9.37
N ASP A 84 -7.43 -9.60 -9.65
CA ASP A 84 -7.28 -8.49 -10.61
C ASP A 84 -6.41 -7.35 -10.06
N GLU A 85 -6.51 -7.02 -8.77
CA GLU A 85 -5.58 -6.08 -8.12
C GLU A 85 -4.14 -6.61 -8.14
N MET A 86 -3.98 -7.93 -7.99
CA MET A 86 -2.66 -8.56 -8.10
C MET A 86 -2.10 -8.44 -9.52
N TYR A 87 -2.93 -8.68 -10.55
CA TYR A 87 -2.51 -8.50 -11.94
C TYR A 87 -2.18 -7.04 -12.27
N ALA A 88 -2.97 -6.08 -11.80
CA ALA A 88 -2.70 -4.65 -11.99
C ALA A 88 -1.37 -4.24 -11.34
N LEU A 89 -1.08 -4.74 -10.14
CA LEU A 89 0.17 -4.47 -9.44
C LEU A 89 1.38 -5.08 -10.18
N TYR A 90 1.29 -6.35 -10.60
CA TYR A 90 2.35 -6.98 -11.38
C TYR A 90 2.58 -6.29 -12.73
N PHE A 91 1.51 -5.97 -13.46
CA PHE A 91 1.58 -5.21 -14.71
C PHE A 91 2.35 -3.90 -14.50
N SER A 92 2.04 -3.17 -13.44
CA SER A 92 2.73 -1.92 -13.08
C SER A 92 4.22 -2.15 -12.83
N ILE A 93 4.60 -3.19 -12.08
CA ILE A 93 6.01 -3.54 -11.84
C ILE A 93 6.72 -3.87 -13.16
N LEU A 94 6.08 -4.60 -14.07
CA LEU A 94 6.65 -4.94 -15.37
C LEU A 94 6.88 -3.71 -16.24
N THR A 95 6.00 -2.71 -16.22
CA THR A 95 6.23 -1.45 -16.95
C THR A 95 7.49 -0.72 -16.49
N LEU A 96 7.88 -0.90 -15.21
CA LEU A 96 9.11 -0.30 -14.68
C LEU A 96 10.36 -0.98 -15.26
N ASN A 97 10.28 -2.19 -15.81
CA ASN A 97 11.43 -2.92 -16.33
C ASN A 97 12.10 -2.27 -17.53
N GLY A 98 11.39 -1.48 -18.32
CA GLY A 98 12.03 -0.77 -19.42
C GLY A 98 12.80 0.48 -19.01
N TYR A 99 12.75 0.91 -17.74
CA TYR A 99 13.54 2.04 -17.25
C TYR A 99 14.92 1.61 -16.74
N LYS A 100 15.96 2.34 -17.15
CA LYS A 100 17.36 2.09 -16.76
C LYS A 100 17.63 2.29 -15.27
N THR A 101 16.93 3.21 -14.63
CA THR A 101 17.04 3.45 -13.19
C THR A 101 15.65 3.42 -12.56
N LYS A 102 15.48 2.64 -11.49
CA LYS A 102 14.24 2.56 -10.71
C LYS A 102 14.56 2.87 -9.25
N PRO A 103 13.68 3.57 -8.52
CA PRO A 103 13.91 3.88 -7.11
C PRO A 103 13.77 2.67 -6.17
N PHE A 104 13.31 1.52 -6.67
CA PHE A 104 12.87 0.36 -5.88
C PHE A 104 13.41 -1.01 -6.34
N ASN A 105 14.61 -1.09 -6.93
CA ASN A 105 15.11 -2.35 -7.49
C ASN A 105 15.14 -3.53 -6.50
N VAL A 106 15.61 -3.31 -5.28
CA VAL A 106 15.73 -4.38 -4.26
C VAL A 106 14.34 -4.73 -3.71
N GLU A 107 13.52 -3.72 -3.49
CA GLU A 107 12.18 -3.84 -2.95
C GLU A 107 11.25 -4.58 -3.91
N SER A 108 11.35 -4.34 -5.23
CA SER A 108 10.59 -5.09 -6.25
C SER A 108 10.91 -6.58 -6.24
N ILE A 109 12.20 -6.96 -6.17
CA ILE A 109 12.62 -8.37 -6.08
C ILE A 109 12.08 -9.03 -4.81
N ALA A 110 12.15 -8.34 -3.67
CA ALA A 110 11.61 -8.85 -2.41
C ALA A 110 10.09 -9.03 -2.47
N LEU A 111 9.38 -8.13 -3.15
CA LEU A 111 7.94 -8.20 -3.35
C LEU A 111 7.54 -9.37 -4.26
N GLU A 112 8.23 -9.55 -5.39
CA GLU A 112 8.03 -10.67 -6.30
C GLU A 112 8.24 -12.03 -5.60
N ASN A 113 9.29 -12.15 -4.78
CA ASN A 113 9.54 -13.36 -3.99
C ASN A 113 8.40 -13.64 -3.00
N LYS A 114 7.92 -12.61 -2.28
CA LYS A 114 6.78 -12.77 -1.37
C LYS A 114 5.54 -13.26 -2.10
N PHE A 115 5.24 -12.70 -3.26
CA PHE A 115 4.08 -13.10 -4.05
C PHE A 115 4.20 -14.52 -4.60
N LYS A 116 5.36 -14.92 -5.13
CA LYS A 116 5.59 -16.30 -5.61
C LYS A 116 5.30 -17.37 -4.54
N HIS A 117 5.50 -17.05 -3.26
CA HIS A 117 5.25 -17.98 -2.16
C HIS A 117 3.81 -17.98 -1.63
N VAL A 118 3.03 -16.94 -1.90
CA VAL A 118 1.69 -16.75 -1.31
C VAL A 118 0.58 -16.93 -2.35
N LEU A 119 0.88 -16.72 -3.64
CA LEU A 119 -0.12 -16.78 -4.70
C LEU A 119 -0.48 -18.22 -5.09
N PRO A 120 -1.77 -18.49 -5.34
CA PRO A 120 -2.21 -19.77 -5.90
C PRO A 120 -1.54 -20.07 -7.26
N ASP A 121 -1.32 -21.35 -7.56
CA ASP A 121 -0.61 -21.80 -8.76
C ASP A 121 -1.20 -21.26 -10.07
N ASN A 122 -2.53 -21.16 -10.17
CA ASN A 122 -3.20 -20.62 -11.35
C ASN A 122 -2.92 -19.12 -11.54
N VAL A 123 -2.85 -18.36 -10.46
CA VAL A 123 -2.54 -16.92 -10.49
C VAL A 123 -1.06 -16.73 -10.85
N SER A 124 -0.17 -17.49 -10.21
CA SER A 124 1.28 -17.49 -10.51
C SER A 124 1.56 -17.84 -11.96
N LYS A 125 0.88 -18.86 -12.52
CA LYS A 125 1.00 -19.22 -13.94
C LYS A 125 0.58 -18.08 -14.87
N ASN A 126 -0.53 -17.42 -14.59
CA ASN A 126 -1.01 -16.28 -15.39
C ASN A 126 -0.03 -15.11 -15.32
N ILE A 127 0.58 -14.84 -14.16
CA ILE A 127 1.63 -13.83 -14.02
C ILE A 127 2.85 -14.21 -14.87
N SER A 128 3.31 -15.47 -14.84
CA SER A 128 4.43 -15.89 -15.69
C SER A 128 4.13 -15.75 -17.20
N ILE A 129 2.89 -16.03 -17.62
CA ILE A 129 2.47 -15.79 -19.01
C ILE A 129 2.55 -14.29 -19.33
N MET A 130 2.07 -13.44 -18.42
CA MET A 130 2.12 -11.99 -18.56
C MET A 130 3.57 -11.48 -18.68
N GLU A 131 4.49 -11.97 -17.83
CA GLU A 131 5.93 -11.65 -17.86
C GLU A 131 6.59 -12.04 -19.19
N LEU A 132 6.24 -13.20 -19.75
CA LEU A 132 6.83 -13.70 -21.00
C LEU A 132 6.24 -13.04 -22.25
N THR A 133 4.99 -12.56 -22.17
CA THR A 133 4.27 -12.03 -23.33
C THR A 133 4.40 -10.52 -23.45
N LEU A 134 4.43 -9.81 -22.32
CA LEU A 134 4.49 -8.36 -22.32
C LEU A 134 5.93 -7.87 -22.46
N SER A 135 6.21 -7.22 -23.59
CA SER A 135 7.37 -6.36 -23.76
C SER A 135 6.88 -4.93 -23.91
N PHE A 136 7.34 -4.05 -23.03
CA PHE A 136 7.03 -2.63 -23.11
C PHE A 136 8.14 -1.95 -23.90
N GLU A 137 7.78 -1.32 -25.01
CA GLU A 137 8.67 -0.36 -25.66
C GLU A 137 8.87 0.81 -24.69
N VAL A 138 10.04 0.85 -24.08
CA VAL A 138 10.50 2.05 -23.39
C VAL A 138 11.49 2.73 -24.31
N THR A 139 11.19 4.00 -24.60
CA THR A 139 12.12 4.88 -25.30
C THR A 139 13.45 4.83 -24.54
N ASN A 140 14.51 4.41 -25.23
CA ASN A 140 15.83 4.23 -24.65
C ASN A 140 16.42 5.61 -24.31
N HIS A 141 15.92 6.25 -23.27
CA HIS A 141 16.51 7.47 -22.73
C HIS A 141 17.80 7.07 -22.03
N SER A 142 18.93 7.59 -22.52
CA SER A 142 20.27 7.34 -21.97
C SER A 142 20.48 7.88 -20.55
N ASN A 143 19.49 8.61 -20.01
CA ASN A 143 19.54 9.29 -18.73
C ASN A 143 19.51 8.29 -17.56
N PHE A 144 20.69 7.96 -17.07
CA PHE A 144 20.89 7.33 -15.76
C PHE A 144 20.63 8.37 -14.67
N SER A 145 19.79 8.04 -13.69
CA SER A 145 19.41 8.97 -12.61
C SER A 145 19.82 8.41 -11.24
N PRO A 146 21.07 8.60 -10.79
CA PRO A 146 21.56 8.02 -9.54
C PRO A 146 20.79 8.52 -8.31
N PHE A 147 20.22 9.72 -8.39
CA PHE A 147 19.51 10.37 -7.28
C PHE A 147 17.99 10.13 -7.29
N LEU A 148 17.47 9.26 -8.17
CA LEU A 148 16.01 9.08 -8.31
C LEU A 148 15.34 8.62 -7.01
N LYS A 149 15.96 7.68 -6.27
CA LYS A 149 15.45 7.23 -4.96
C LYS A 149 15.47 8.34 -3.93
N GLU A 150 16.54 9.14 -3.92
CA GLU A 150 16.69 10.25 -3.00
C GLU A 150 15.66 11.35 -3.27
N ILE A 151 15.49 11.75 -4.54
CA ILE A 151 14.47 12.72 -4.96
C ILE A 151 13.08 12.24 -4.51
N LEU A 152 12.74 10.97 -4.72
CA LEU A 152 11.46 10.42 -4.30
C LEU A 152 11.26 10.50 -2.78
N GLN A 153 12.30 10.20 -2.00
CA GLN A 153 12.25 10.36 -0.54
C GLN A 153 12.10 11.81 -0.10
N GLY A 154 12.71 12.76 -0.81
CA GLY A 154 12.53 14.18 -0.52
C GLY A 154 11.18 14.72 -0.93
N ILE A 155 10.54 14.18 -1.97
CA ILE A 155 9.14 14.51 -2.30
C ILE A 155 8.25 14.21 -1.09
N PHE A 156 8.41 13.04 -0.46
CA PHE A 156 7.63 12.68 0.74
C PHE A 156 7.87 13.60 1.94
N ALA A 157 9.04 14.23 2.00
CA ALA A 157 9.45 15.12 3.09
C ALA A 157 9.48 16.59 2.68
N GLU A 158 8.91 16.94 1.53
CA GLU A 158 8.88 18.28 0.93
C GLU A 158 10.24 19.00 0.92
N ARG A 159 11.33 18.25 0.73
CA ARG A 159 12.70 18.80 0.81
C ARG A 159 13.03 19.71 -0.37
N VAL A 160 13.78 20.76 -0.08
CA VAL A 160 14.44 21.62 -1.08
C VAL A 160 15.82 21.03 -1.39
N TYR A 161 16.13 20.91 -2.68
CA TYR A 161 17.38 20.38 -3.20
C TYR A 161 18.24 21.46 -3.82
N HIS A 162 19.54 21.42 -3.53
CA HIS A 162 20.56 22.14 -4.27
C HIS A 162 21.19 21.18 -5.26
N LEU A 163 20.93 21.38 -6.55
CA LEU A 163 21.36 20.49 -7.62
C LEU A 163 22.47 21.16 -8.40
N THR A 164 23.56 20.44 -8.64
CA THR A 164 24.61 20.84 -9.58
C THR A 164 24.55 19.95 -10.82
N TYR A 165 24.73 20.57 -11.99
CA TYR A 165 24.69 19.85 -13.27
C TYR A 165 25.59 20.53 -14.30
N LEU A 166 26.01 19.77 -15.29
CA LEU A 166 26.81 20.27 -16.41
C LEU A 166 25.90 20.67 -17.57
N LYS A 167 26.03 21.91 -18.05
CA LYS A 167 25.35 22.42 -19.23
C LYS A 167 26.38 22.98 -20.21
N LYS A 168 26.55 22.32 -21.36
CA LYS A 168 27.55 22.69 -22.38
C LYS A 168 28.98 22.81 -21.82
N GLY A 169 29.34 21.96 -20.85
CA GLY A 169 30.66 21.95 -20.22
C GLY A 169 30.85 22.91 -19.05
N GLU A 170 29.87 23.78 -18.76
CA GLU A 170 29.88 24.63 -17.57
C GLU A 170 29.07 24.02 -16.43
N GLU A 171 29.59 24.09 -15.22
CA GLU A 171 28.84 23.75 -14.01
C GLU A 171 27.78 24.82 -13.73
N LYS A 172 26.54 24.37 -13.52
CA LYS A 172 25.40 25.19 -13.15
C LYS A 172 24.81 24.64 -11.87
N ALA A 173 24.33 25.54 -11.02
CA ALA A 173 23.57 25.20 -9.83
C ALA A 173 22.11 25.63 -10.00
N LEU A 174 21.19 24.84 -9.46
CA LEU A 174 19.78 25.19 -9.37
C LEU A 174 19.24 24.75 -8.01
N VAL A 175 18.30 25.53 -7.48
CA VAL A 175 17.53 25.15 -6.29
C VAL A 175 16.17 24.67 -6.78
N ALA A 176 15.79 23.45 -6.40
CA ALA A 176 14.51 22.86 -6.80
C ALA A 176 13.78 22.27 -5.60
N GLN A 177 12.47 22.37 -5.64
CA GLN A 177 11.56 21.64 -4.78
C GLN A 177 10.55 20.92 -5.68
N PHE A 178 10.37 19.62 -5.48
CA PHE A 178 9.49 18.80 -6.31
C PHE A 178 8.10 18.77 -5.68
N ILE A 179 7.30 19.81 -5.95
CA ILE A 179 5.92 19.96 -5.46
C ILE A 179 4.94 20.17 -6.61
N ARG A 180 3.67 19.84 -6.37
CA ARG A 180 2.59 20.20 -7.30
C ARG A 180 2.14 21.62 -6.98
N ILE A 181 2.16 22.50 -7.98
CA ILE A 181 1.56 23.83 -7.87
C ILE A 181 0.09 23.67 -8.27
N GLU A 182 -0.82 23.99 -7.36
CA GLU A 182 -2.27 23.99 -7.60
C GLU A 182 -2.74 25.32 -8.21
#